data_AF-A0A1W1YEW6-F1
#
_entry.id   AF-A0A1W1YEW6-F1
#
_cell.length_a   1.000
_cell.length_b   1.000
_cell.length_c   1.000
_cell.angle_alpha   90.00
_cell.angle_beta   90.00
_cell.angle_gamma   90.00
#
_symmetry.space_group_name_H-M   'P 1'
#
loop_
_entity.id
_entity.type
_entity.pdbx_description
1 polymer ?
#
loop_
_entity_poly.entity_id
_entity_poly.type
_entity_poly.pdbx_seq_one_letter_code
_entity_poly.pdbx_strand_id
1 'polypeptide(L)'
;MSELTQELKEKIISQLNLEDISVEDLQDNTPLFGDGLGLDSIDALELIVMLDKTYGIKLADPKEGRKIFETVRTMADYIEANRTK
;
A
#
# COMPACT_ATOMS: atom_id res chain seq x y z
N MET A 1 -15.38 4.41 -2.78
CA MET A 1 -14.29 3.61 -2.21
C MET A 1 -14.55 2.17 -2.58
N SER A 2 -13.60 1.51 -3.25
CA SER A 2 -13.67 0.07 -3.48
C SER A 2 -13.42 -0.65 -2.15
N GLU A 3 -14.05 -1.79 -1.91
CA GLU A 3 -13.83 -2.61 -0.70
C GLU A 3 -12.34 -2.92 -0.50
N LEU A 4 -11.61 -3.15 -1.60
CA LEU A 4 -10.17 -3.34 -1.57
C LEU A 4 -9.41 -2.13 -1.02
N THR A 5 -9.80 -0.91 -1.37
CA THR A 5 -9.13 0.30 -0.90
C THR A 5 -9.22 0.42 0.62
N GLN A 6 -10.38 0.14 1.22
CA GLN A 6 -10.53 0.14 2.68
C GLN A 6 -9.71 -0.97 3.32
N GLU A 7 -9.79 -2.19 2.81
CA GLU A 7 -8.98 -3.32 3.29
C GLU A 7 -7.49 -2.99 3.25
N LEU A 8 -7.03 -2.34 2.17
CA LEU A 8 -5.64 -1.97 2.01
C LEU A 8 -5.18 -0.97 3.07
N LYS A 9 -6.00 0.05 3.36
CA LYS A 9 -5.71 1.04 4.40
C LYS A 9 -5.58 0.38 5.77
N GLU A 10 -6.53 -0.50 6.12
CA GLU A 10 -6.49 -1.26 7.37
C GLU A 10 -5.23 -2.12 7.46
N LYS A 11 -4.89 -2.82 6.37
CA LYS A 11 -3.66 -3.62 6.31
C LYS A 11 -2.42 -2.76 6.43
N ILE A 12 -2.32 -1.64 5.73
CA ILE A 12 -1.17 -0.73 5.80
C ILE A 12 -0.98 -0.24 7.24
N ILE A 13 -2.05 0.24 7.88
CA ILE A 13 -2.02 0.71 9.27
C ILE A 13 -1.57 -0.40 10.22
N SER A 14 -2.14 -1.60 10.09
CA SER A 14 -1.79 -2.74 10.94
C SER A 14 -0.40 -3.29 10.67
N GLN A 15 0.06 -3.29 9.41
CA GLN A 15 1.37 -3.83 9.02
C GLN A 15 2.50 -2.91 9.49
N LEU A 16 2.28 -1.60 9.35
CA LEU A 16 3.27 -0.57 9.66
C LEU A 16 3.12 0.00 11.08
N ASN A 17 2.21 -0.56 11.89
CA ASN A 17 1.90 -0.09 13.25
C ASN A 17 1.67 1.42 13.34
N LEU A 18 0.85 1.96 12.43
CA LEU A 18 0.50 3.38 12.42
C LEU A 18 -0.59 3.66 13.47
N GLU A 19 -0.21 3.67 14.75
CA GLU A 19 -1.16 3.82 15.86
C GLU A 19 -1.89 5.19 15.87
N ASP A 20 -1.27 6.23 15.31
CA ASP A 20 -1.83 7.58 15.21
C ASP A 20 -2.70 7.81 13.96
N ILE A 21 -2.80 6.83 13.05
CA ILE A 21 -3.48 6.99 11.76
C ILE A 21 -4.64 6.02 11.65
N SER A 22 -5.83 6.55 11.38
CA SER A 22 -7.03 5.76 11.12
C SER A 22 -7.30 5.64 9.63
N VAL A 23 -8.05 4.60 9.24
CA VAL A 23 -8.50 4.34 7.87
C VAL A 23 -9.21 5.55 7.26
N GLU A 24 -9.88 6.33 8.11
CA GLU A 24 -10.64 7.53 7.79
C GLU A 24 -9.75 8.76 7.52
N ASP A 25 -8.59 8.81 8.19
CA ASP A 25 -7.60 9.87 8.04
C ASP A 25 -6.80 9.69 6.75
N LEU A 26 -6.62 8.44 6.34
CA LEU A 26 -5.93 8.10 5.12
C LEU A 26 -6.80 8.33 3.88
N GLN A 27 -6.46 9.32 3.06
CA GLN A 27 -7.14 9.53 1.78
C GLN A 27 -6.60 8.60 0.70
N ASP A 28 -7.43 8.31 -0.30
CA ASP A 28 -7.07 7.41 -1.40
C ASP A 28 -5.87 7.95 -2.21
N ASN A 29 -5.73 9.28 -2.29
CA ASN A 29 -4.65 9.96 -2.99
C ASN A 29 -3.53 10.46 -2.05
N THR A 30 -3.56 10.07 -0.76
CA THR A 30 -2.47 10.44 0.16
C THR A 30 -1.18 9.75 -0.28
N PRO A 31 -0.08 10.51 -0.41
CA PRO A 31 1.22 9.91 -0.69
C PRO A 31 1.63 8.93 0.40
N LEU A 32 2.05 7.71 0.06
CA LEU A 32 2.55 6.79 1.10
C LEU A 32 3.96 7.19 1.56
N PHE A 33 4.78 7.72 0.66
CA PHE A 33 6.17 8.11 0.97
C PHE A 33 6.33 9.62 1.07
N GLY A 34 7.33 10.06 1.83
CA GLY A 34 7.68 11.48 1.95
C GLY A 34 6.67 12.25 2.79
N ASP A 35 6.03 13.27 2.22
CA ASP A 35 5.21 14.24 2.96
C ASP A 35 3.79 13.75 3.32
N GLY A 36 3.41 12.55 2.87
CA GLY A 36 2.11 11.95 3.22
C GLY A 36 2.18 11.10 4.49
N LEU A 37 2.17 9.77 4.35
CA LEU A 37 2.29 8.84 5.50
C LEU A 37 3.66 8.87 6.18
N GLY A 38 4.68 9.47 5.57
CA GLY A 38 6.02 9.49 6.12
C GLY A 38 6.74 8.14 6.08
N LEU A 39 6.32 7.20 5.22
CA LEU A 39 6.93 5.88 5.16
C LEU A 39 8.40 5.94 4.72
N ASP A 40 9.20 5.10 5.35
CA ASP A 40 10.62 4.93 5.07
C ASP A 40 10.88 3.77 4.09
N SER A 41 12.13 3.65 3.65
CA SER A 41 12.54 2.58 2.73
C SER A 41 12.33 1.16 3.29
N ILE A 42 12.25 1.01 4.63
CA ILE A 42 11.97 -0.26 5.30
C ILE A 42 10.49 -0.62 5.14
N ASP A 43 9.60 0.33 5.36
CA ASP A 43 8.15 0.14 5.22
C ASP A 43 7.77 -0.24 3.79
N ALA A 44 8.46 0.33 2.79
CA ALA A 44 8.31 -0.07 1.39
C ALA A 44 8.54 -1.58 1.19
N LEU A 45 9.57 -2.15 1.83
CA LEU A 45 9.87 -3.56 1.72
C LEU A 45 8.78 -4.41 2.39
N GLU A 46 8.27 -3.99 3.54
CA GLU A 46 7.15 -4.66 4.22
C GLU A 46 5.89 -4.67 3.35
N LEU A 47 5.57 -3.55 2.69
CA LEU A 47 4.45 -3.48 1.75
C LEU A 47 4.65 -4.40 0.54
N ILE A 48 5.86 -4.48 -0.02
CA ILE A 48 6.18 -5.43 -1.12
C ILE A 48 5.95 -6.87 -0.67
N VAL A 49 6.42 -7.23 0.52
CA VAL A 49 6.26 -8.59 1.07
C VAL A 49 4.79 -8.88 1.35
N MET A 50 4.03 -7.90 1.83
CA MET A 50 2.59 -8.00 2.03
C MET A 50 1.86 -8.24 0.71
N LEU A 51 2.21 -7.52 -0.37
CA LEU A 51 1.66 -7.74 -1.71
C LEU A 51 1.86 -9.18 -2.23
N ASP A 52 3.07 -9.73 -2.07
CA ASP A 52 3.38 -11.10 -2.47
C ASP A 52 2.60 -12.13 -1.63
N LYS A 53 2.60 -11.96 -0.31
CA LYS A 53 1.97 -12.91 0.61
C LYS A 53 0.44 -12.89 0.50
N THR A 54 -0.16 -11.70 0.53
CA THR A 54 -1.61 -11.50 0.56
C THR A 54 -2.23 -11.61 -0.83
N TYR A 55 -1.66 -10.94 -1.85
CA TYR A 55 -2.27 -10.84 -3.17
C TYR A 55 -1.57 -11.68 -4.26
N GLY A 56 -0.43 -12.31 -3.93
CA GLY A 56 0.35 -13.09 -4.90
C GLY A 56 1.09 -12.21 -5.92
N ILE A 57 1.31 -10.93 -5.60
CA ILE A 57 1.89 -9.95 -6.50
C ILE A 57 3.38 -9.81 -6.23
N LYS A 58 4.21 -10.17 -7.22
CA LYS A 58 5.66 -10.03 -7.16
C LYS A 58 6.13 -8.81 -7.91
N LEU A 59 6.76 -7.89 -7.20
CA LEU A 59 7.45 -6.76 -7.80
C LEU A 59 8.87 -7.19 -8.20
N ALA A 60 9.06 -7.42 -9.49
CA ALA A 60 10.38 -7.73 -10.05
C ALA A 60 11.26 -6.48 -10.13
N ASP A 61 10.65 -5.31 -10.35
CA ASP A 61 11.34 -4.04 -10.54
C ASP A 61 11.09 -3.06 -9.38
N PRO A 62 12.13 -2.55 -8.70
CA PRO A 62 11.97 -1.55 -7.64
C PRO A 62 11.40 -0.22 -8.16
N LYS A 63 11.53 0.05 -9.46
CA LYS A 63 10.89 1.21 -10.10
C LYS A 63 9.37 1.09 -10.17
N GLU A 64 8.85 -0.13 -10.31
CA GLU A 64 7.40 -0.37 -10.30
C GLU A 64 6.84 -0.19 -8.90
N GLY A 65 7.53 -0.72 -7.87
CA GLY A 65 7.15 -0.50 -6.48
C GLY A 65 6.97 0.99 -6.16
N ARG A 66 7.90 1.85 -6.60
CA ARG A 66 7.81 3.29 -6.35
C ARG A 66 6.58 3.96 -6.97
N LYS A 67 6.08 3.46 -8.11
CA LYS A 67 4.84 3.96 -8.72
C LYS A 67 3.61 3.40 -8.04
N ILE A 68 3.64 2.12 -7.69
CA ILE A 68 2.51 1.39 -7.11
C ILE A 68 2.22 1.90 -5.70
N PHE A 69 3.28 2.16 -4.92
CA PHE A 69 3.16 2.71 -3.59
C PHE A 69 3.15 4.24 -3.56
N GLU A 70 2.79 4.90 -4.66
CA GLU A 70 2.63 6.35 -4.67
C GLU A 70 1.46 6.76 -3.78
N THR A 71 0.29 6.13 -3.96
CA THR A 71 -0.92 6.36 -3.18
C THR A 71 -1.66 5.05 -2.94
N VAL A 72 -2.58 5.03 -1.97
CA VAL A 72 -3.43 3.85 -1.74
C VAL A 72 -4.27 3.52 -2.97
N ARG A 73 -4.76 4.53 -3.70
CA ARG A 73 -5.49 4.34 -4.95
C ARG A 73 -4.64 3.58 -5.95
N THR A 74 -3.44 4.06 -6.25
CA THR A 74 -2.55 3.43 -7.24
C THR A 74 -2.20 1.99 -6.83
N MET A 75 -2.01 1.76 -5.53
CA MET A 75 -1.76 0.42 -4.99
C MET A 75 -2.99 -0.49 -5.16
N ALA A 76 -4.19 0.00 -4.84
CA ALA A 76 -5.44 -0.74 -5.00
C ALA A 76 -5.72 -1.05 -6.49
N ASP A 77 -5.61 -0.08 -7.39
CA ASP A 77 -5.77 -0.26 -8.83
C ASP A 77 -4.80 -1.32 -9.37
N TYR A 78 -3.54 -1.27 -8.93
CA TYR A 78 -2.54 -2.25 -9.33
C TYR A 78 -2.86 -3.66 -8.82
N ILE A 79 -3.33 -3.76 -7.57
CA ILE A 79 -3.73 -5.04 -6.97
C ILE A 79 -4.96 -5.59 -7.69
N GLU A 80 -6.00 -4.80 -7.96
CA GLU A 80 -7.18 -5.28 -8.69
C GLU A 80 -6.80 -5.83 -10.06
N ALA A 81 -5.84 -5.20 -10.75
CA ALA A 81 -5.39 -5.62 -12.06
C ALA A 81 -4.45 -6.84 -12.06
N ASN A 82 -3.68 -7.07 -10.98
CA ASN A 82 -2.61 -8.06 -10.94
C ASN A 82 -2.75 -9.14 -9.86
N ARG A 83 -3.73 -9.05 -8.97
CA ARG A 83 -3.94 -10.06 -7.92
C ARG A 83 -4.16 -11.43 -8.56
N THR A 84 -3.45 -12.43 -8.03
CA THR A 84 -3.53 -13.82 -8.50
C THR A 84 -4.08 -14.76 -7.44
N LYS A 85 -4.38 -14.22 -6.25
CA LYS A 85 -4.99 -14.90 -5.11
C LYS A 85 -6.31 -14.23 -4.72
#